data_AF-A0A358SQJ7-F1
#
_entry.id   AF-A0A358SQJ7-F1
#
_cell.length_a   1.000
_cell.length_b   1.000
_cell.length_c   1.000
_cell.angle_alpha   90.00
_cell.angle_beta   90.00
_cell.angle_gamma   90.00
#
_symmetry.space_group_name_H-M   'P 1'
#
loop_
_entity.id
_entity.type
_entity.pdbx_description
1 polymer ?
#
loop_
_entity_poly.entity_id
_entity_poly.type
_entity_poly.pdbx_seq_one_letter_code
_entity_poly.pdbx_strand_id
1 'polypeptide(L)'
;MTRVLYDAFSPDNIPAGAECVAFYVDQISEADAATRWPLSTLVSIARTVAEGALVADCESGDLTIAQLVAWVQRMRAAGRPHPWVYCSQSPWPNARQQFVAAGVPEPFWWIAAPGPSLALLPGTVATQCLYEGDYDVSALAYDIPGLDPGPDTGANPTEEDGMPTTEQMIADIWAALGGAAIDPNGAGVQYLGWTRDVTAALEALQASVTELQTAVGVLTPGGGAGPLEITLTGTAAPPSPAAEPPAA
;
A
#
# COMPACT_ATOMS: atom_id res chain seq x y z
N MET A 1 6.39 2.74 -16.93
CA MET A 1 5.56 3.77 -17.57
C MET A 1 4.27 3.90 -16.78
N THR A 2 3.59 5.05 -16.86
CA THR A 2 2.28 5.27 -16.23
C THR A 2 1.29 5.73 -17.27
N ARG A 3 0.01 5.40 -17.07
CA ARG A 3 -1.14 5.93 -17.81
C ARG A 3 -1.80 7.04 -16.99
N VAL A 4 -2.62 7.86 -17.64
CA VAL A 4 -3.42 8.89 -16.97
C VAL A 4 -4.81 8.34 -16.70
N LEU A 5 -5.17 8.26 -15.42
CA LEU A 5 -6.52 7.88 -14.97
C LEU A 5 -7.27 9.13 -14.53
N TYR A 6 -8.47 9.30 -15.05
CA TYR A 6 -9.38 10.38 -14.69
C TYR A 6 -10.53 9.85 -13.87
N ASP A 7 -10.88 10.55 -12.79
CA ASP A 7 -12.02 10.21 -11.96
C ASP A 7 -12.79 11.47 -11.55
N ALA A 8 -14.10 11.33 -11.41
CA ALA A 8 -14.97 12.40 -10.95
C ALA A 8 -16.25 11.81 -10.39
N PHE A 9 -16.82 12.47 -9.38
CA PHE A 9 -18.13 12.10 -8.87
C PHE A 9 -19.20 12.15 -9.97
N SER A 10 -19.23 13.24 -10.75
CA SER A 10 -20.11 13.35 -11.92
C SER A 10 -19.42 12.78 -13.16
N PRO A 11 -19.98 11.76 -13.83
CA PRO A 11 -19.46 11.23 -15.10
C PRO A 11 -19.32 12.29 -16.20
N ASP A 12 -20.08 13.38 -16.12
CA ASP A 12 -20.06 14.49 -17.08
C ASP A 12 -18.81 15.35 -17.03
N ASN A 13 -18.05 15.27 -15.94
CA ASN A 13 -16.83 16.04 -15.78
C ASN A 13 -15.60 15.34 -16.39
N ILE A 14 -15.69 14.04 -16.68
CA ILE A 14 -14.57 13.27 -17.21
C ILE A 14 -14.46 13.48 -18.73
N PRO A 15 -13.27 13.82 -19.26
CA PRO A 15 -13.07 14.01 -20.70
C PRO A 15 -13.47 12.78 -21.53
N ALA A 16 -14.18 13.00 -22.65
CA ALA A 16 -14.65 11.92 -23.53
C ALA A 16 -13.50 11.10 -24.16
N GLY A 17 -12.32 11.71 -24.30
CA GLY A 17 -11.12 11.06 -24.87
C GLY A 17 -10.14 10.49 -23.82
N ALA A 18 -10.57 10.35 -22.56
CA ALA A 18 -9.72 9.81 -21.50
C ALA A 18 -9.28 8.37 -21.81
N GLU A 19 -7.98 8.08 -21.67
CA GLU A 19 -7.45 6.72 -21.89
C GLU A 19 -7.87 5.75 -20.80
N CYS A 20 -7.87 6.20 -19.54
CA CYS A 20 -8.34 5.44 -18.40
C CYS A 20 -9.38 6.28 -17.63
N VAL A 21 -10.48 5.65 -17.24
CA VAL A 21 -11.59 6.30 -16.54
C VAL A 21 -11.95 5.48 -15.31
N ALA A 22 -11.97 6.13 -14.14
CA ALA A 22 -12.64 5.57 -12.98
C ALA A 22 -14.01 6.23 -12.80
N PHE A 23 -15.02 5.41 -12.50
CA PHE A 23 -16.40 5.87 -12.39
C PHE A 23 -17.10 5.19 -11.21
N TYR A 24 -17.99 5.95 -10.57
CA TYR A 24 -18.78 5.48 -9.45
C TYR A 24 -20.01 4.68 -9.94
N VAL A 25 -20.17 3.46 -9.43
CA VAL A 25 -21.24 2.54 -9.90
C VAL A 25 -22.65 2.94 -9.45
N ASP A 26 -22.77 3.86 -8.48
CA ASP A 26 -24.02 4.50 -8.09
C ASP A 26 -24.38 5.71 -8.98
N GLN A 27 -23.45 6.19 -9.81
CA GLN A 27 -23.64 7.31 -10.73
C GLN A 27 -23.87 6.87 -12.18
N ILE A 28 -23.19 5.80 -12.61
CA ILE A 28 -23.32 5.25 -13.96
C ILE A 28 -23.11 3.73 -13.95
N SER A 29 -23.92 3.00 -14.72
CA SER A 29 -23.75 1.55 -14.84
C SER A 29 -22.50 1.19 -15.63
N GLU A 30 -21.92 0.00 -15.41
CA GLU A 30 -20.73 -0.44 -16.17
C GLU A 30 -21.02 -0.50 -17.68
N ALA A 31 -22.25 -0.86 -18.09
CA ALA A 31 -22.66 -0.91 -19.50
C ALA A 31 -22.75 0.48 -20.13
N ASP A 32 -23.29 1.46 -19.39
CA ASP A 32 -23.36 2.85 -19.85
C ASP A 32 -21.96 3.48 -19.90
N ALA A 33 -21.10 3.18 -18.93
CA ALA A 33 -19.70 3.61 -18.93
C ALA A 33 -18.95 3.05 -20.15
N ALA A 34 -19.11 1.76 -20.47
CA ALA A 34 -18.53 1.14 -21.66
C ALA A 34 -19.05 1.75 -22.97
N THR A 35 -20.30 2.21 -23.00
CA THR A 35 -20.86 2.92 -24.16
C THR A 35 -20.30 4.33 -24.28
N ARG A 36 -20.13 5.02 -23.15
CA ARG A 36 -19.65 6.40 -23.08
C ARG A 36 -18.15 6.50 -23.40
N TRP A 37 -17.37 5.53 -22.95
CA TRP A 37 -15.91 5.49 -23.07
C TRP A 37 -15.44 4.16 -23.70
N PRO A 38 -15.78 3.91 -24.97
CA PRO A 38 -15.62 2.59 -25.59
C PRO A 38 -14.16 2.19 -25.87
N LEU A 39 -13.22 3.12 -25.77
CA LEU A 39 -11.80 2.89 -25.99
C LEU A 39 -10.98 2.98 -24.70
N SER A 40 -11.63 3.24 -23.58
CA SER A 40 -10.95 3.52 -22.32
C SER A 40 -10.79 2.26 -21.47
N THR A 41 -9.72 2.22 -20.68
CA THR A 41 -9.62 1.28 -19.56
C THR A 41 -10.55 1.75 -18.46
N LEU A 42 -11.49 0.91 -18.04
CA LEU A 42 -12.56 1.26 -17.11
C LEU A 42 -12.30 0.69 -15.71
N VAL A 43 -12.40 1.54 -14.70
CA VAL A 43 -12.17 1.22 -13.28
C VAL A 43 -13.44 1.56 -12.48
N SER A 44 -14.24 0.57 -12.10
CA SER A 44 -15.44 0.82 -11.31
C SER A 44 -15.12 1.10 -9.84
N ILE A 45 -15.80 2.08 -9.23
CA ILE A 45 -15.64 2.50 -7.83
C ILE A 45 -16.95 2.26 -7.06
N ALA A 46 -16.84 1.64 -5.88
CA ALA A 46 -17.90 1.47 -4.90
C ALA A 46 -17.72 2.44 -3.72
N ARG A 47 -18.81 3.11 -3.32
CA ARG A 47 -18.91 4.00 -2.16
C ARG A 47 -19.58 3.33 -0.96
N THR A 48 -20.23 2.19 -1.18
CA THR A 48 -20.89 1.43 -0.12
C THR A 48 -20.45 -0.03 -0.07
N VAL A 49 -20.65 -0.66 1.09
CA VAL A 49 -20.29 -2.07 1.31
C VAL A 49 -21.11 -3.03 0.44
N ALA A 50 -22.28 -2.61 -0.06
CA ALA A 50 -23.16 -3.45 -0.87
C ALA A 50 -22.74 -3.49 -2.35
N GLU A 51 -22.18 -2.40 -2.86
CA GLU A 51 -21.79 -2.25 -4.26
C GLU A 51 -20.64 -3.19 -4.66
N GLY A 52 -20.78 -3.85 -5.80
CA GLY A 52 -19.69 -4.62 -6.42
C GLY A 52 -18.96 -3.76 -7.44
N ALA A 53 -17.66 -3.56 -7.24
CA ALA A 53 -16.82 -2.74 -8.11
C ALA A 53 -15.36 -3.25 -8.06
N LEU A 54 -14.47 -2.63 -8.85
CA LEU A 54 -13.04 -2.91 -8.78
C LEU A 54 -12.38 -2.23 -7.58
N VAL A 55 -12.77 -0.99 -7.27
CA VAL A 55 -12.20 -0.15 -6.21
C VAL A 55 -13.25 0.09 -5.13
N ALA A 56 -12.85 0.04 -3.86
CA ALA A 56 -13.63 0.63 -2.76
C ALA A 56 -13.08 2.02 -2.41
N ASP A 57 -13.98 3.00 -2.34
CA ASP A 57 -13.66 4.35 -1.90
C ASP A 57 -13.71 4.44 -0.36
N CYS A 58 -12.59 4.83 0.25
CA CYS A 58 -12.46 5.03 1.68
C CYS A 58 -12.16 6.51 2.00
N GLU A 59 -13.22 7.31 1.96
CA GLU A 59 -13.20 8.71 2.35
C GLU A 59 -14.37 9.08 3.28
N SER A 60 -14.42 10.35 3.68
CA SER A 60 -15.46 10.83 4.59
C SER A 60 -16.83 10.83 3.91
N GLY A 61 -17.66 9.84 4.24
CA GLY A 61 -18.99 9.66 3.65
C GLY A 61 -19.18 8.32 2.96
N ASP A 62 -18.07 7.60 2.72
CA ASP A 62 -18.04 6.35 1.97
C ASP A 62 -17.65 5.16 2.88
N LEU A 63 -16.87 4.19 2.40
CA LEU A 63 -16.47 3.07 3.25
C LEU A 63 -15.52 3.52 4.35
N THR A 64 -15.76 3.05 5.57
CA THR A 64 -14.80 3.20 6.66
C THR A 64 -13.67 2.18 6.53
N ILE A 65 -12.52 2.48 7.11
CA ILE A 65 -11.37 1.56 7.24
C ILE A 65 -11.79 0.18 7.78
N ALA A 66 -12.71 0.13 8.75
CA ALA A 66 -13.20 -1.12 9.33
C ALA A 66 -14.04 -1.95 8.34
N GLN A 67 -14.69 -1.31 7.37
CA GLN A 67 -15.50 -1.98 6.35
C GLN A 67 -14.67 -2.51 5.18
N LEU A 68 -13.50 -1.92 4.92
CA LEU A 68 -12.64 -2.29 3.78
C LEU A 68 -12.27 -3.77 3.77
N VAL A 69 -11.88 -4.33 4.92
CA VAL A 69 -11.48 -5.73 5.02
C VAL A 69 -12.63 -6.66 4.60
N ALA A 70 -13.83 -6.41 5.12
CA ALA A 70 -15.01 -7.20 4.79
C ALA A 70 -15.40 -7.05 3.31
N TRP A 71 -15.31 -5.83 2.76
CA TRP A 71 -15.60 -5.59 1.35
C TRP A 71 -14.61 -6.34 0.44
N VAL A 72 -13.30 -6.26 0.72
CA VAL A 72 -12.26 -6.97 -0.05
C VAL A 72 -12.45 -8.49 0.00
N GLN A 73 -12.74 -9.05 1.18
CA GLN A 73 -13.05 -10.48 1.31
C GLN A 73 -14.26 -10.87 0.47
N ARG A 74 -15.33 -10.07 0.50
CA ARG A 74 -16.54 -10.29 -0.29
C ARG A 74 -16.25 -10.23 -1.80
N MET A 75 -15.47 -9.26 -2.27
CA MET A 75 -15.10 -9.15 -3.68
C MET A 75 -14.28 -10.36 -4.14
N ARG A 76 -13.31 -10.80 -3.34
CA ARG A 76 -12.54 -12.02 -3.64
C ARG A 76 -13.42 -13.27 -3.68
N ALA A 77 -14.34 -13.41 -2.72
CA ALA A 77 -15.32 -14.50 -2.70
C ALA A 77 -16.28 -14.45 -3.90
N ALA A 78 -16.53 -13.26 -4.47
CA ALA A 78 -17.33 -13.06 -5.67
C ALA A 78 -16.53 -13.22 -6.98
N GLY A 79 -15.30 -13.74 -6.93
CA GLY A 79 -14.48 -13.99 -8.12
C GLY A 79 -13.71 -12.79 -8.65
N ARG A 80 -13.56 -11.71 -7.85
CA ARG A 80 -12.68 -10.58 -8.14
C ARG A 80 -11.40 -10.71 -7.32
N PRO A 81 -10.35 -11.41 -7.81
CA PRO A 81 -9.17 -11.75 -7.01
C PRO A 81 -8.31 -10.52 -6.62
N HIS A 82 -8.40 -9.44 -7.40
CA HIS A 82 -7.59 -8.23 -7.25
C HIS A 82 -8.45 -6.99 -7.00
N PRO A 83 -9.19 -6.92 -5.87
CA PRO A 83 -9.90 -5.69 -5.50
C PRO A 83 -8.90 -4.61 -5.09
N TRP A 84 -9.28 -3.36 -5.33
CA TRP A 84 -8.48 -2.19 -5.00
C TRP A 84 -9.14 -1.42 -3.87
N VAL A 85 -8.35 -0.61 -3.17
CA VAL A 85 -8.84 0.36 -2.20
C VAL A 85 -8.26 1.71 -2.52
N TYR A 86 -9.13 2.70 -2.62
CA TYR A 86 -8.77 4.11 -2.64
C TYR A 86 -8.85 4.70 -1.23
N CYS A 87 -7.82 5.46 -0.82
CA CYS A 87 -7.89 6.34 0.34
C CYS A 87 -6.82 7.44 0.25
N SER A 88 -6.93 8.47 1.09
CA SER A 88 -5.84 9.45 1.22
C SER A 88 -4.59 8.85 1.87
N GLN A 89 -3.44 9.49 1.68
CA GLN A 89 -2.15 9.00 2.21
C GLN A 89 -2.11 8.92 3.74
N SER A 90 -2.83 9.79 4.45
CA SER A 90 -2.85 9.83 5.92
C SER A 90 -3.47 8.58 6.57
N PRO A 91 -4.67 8.10 6.19
CA PRO A 91 -5.25 6.88 6.74
C PRO A 91 -4.61 5.58 6.24
N TRP A 92 -3.82 5.62 5.16
CA TRP A 92 -3.28 4.42 4.51
C TRP A 92 -2.53 3.46 5.46
N PRO A 93 -1.61 3.91 6.35
CA PRO A 93 -0.94 3.02 7.30
C PRO A 93 -1.91 2.29 8.24
N ASN A 94 -2.96 2.96 8.70
CA ASN A 94 -3.99 2.36 9.56
C ASN A 94 -4.82 1.33 8.78
N ALA A 95 -5.21 1.66 7.54
CA ALA A 95 -5.93 0.72 6.67
C ALA A 95 -5.11 -0.58 6.48
N ARG A 96 -3.82 -0.48 6.16
CA ARG A 96 -2.92 -1.63 6.04
C ARG A 96 -2.85 -2.46 7.32
N GLN A 97 -2.77 -1.81 8.49
CA GLN A 97 -2.78 -2.51 9.78
C GLN A 97 -4.06 -3.32 10.01
N GLN A 98 -5.22 -2.86 9.54
CA GLN A 98 -6.45 -3.65 9.65
C GLN A 98 -6.41 -4.92 8.81
N PHE A 99 -5.85 -4.88 7.60
CA PHE A 99 -5.65 -6.07 6.78
C PHE A 99 -4.72 -7.08 7.45
N VAL A 100 -3.59 -6.61 7.99
CA VAL A 100 -2.65 -7.44 8.74
C VAL A 100 -3.31 -8.07 9.96
N ALA A 101 -4.02 -7.27 10.77
CA ALA A 101 -4.71 -7.75 11.97
C ALA A 101 -5.79 -8.80 11.67
N ALA A 102 -6.45 -8.69 10.51
CA ALA A 102 -7.45 -9.64 10.06
C ALA A 102 -6.87 -10.90 9.37
N GLY A 103 -5.56 -10.95 9.13
CA GLY A 103 -4.94 -12.03 8.36
C GLY A 103 -5.42 -12.07 6.90
N VAL A 104 -5.84 -10.94 6.35
CA VAL A 104 -6.33 -10.81 4.97
C VAL A 104 -5.23 -10.19 4.12
N PRO A 105 -4.83 -10.80 2.99
CA PRO A 105 -3.85 -10.19 2.09
C PRO A 105 -4.30 -8.78 1.68
N GLU A 106 -3.36 -7.83 1.66
CA GLU A 106 -3.67 -6.46 1.27
C GLU A 106 -4.27 -6.41 -0.16
N PRO A 107 -5.17 -5.45 -0.45
CA PRO A 107 -5.66 -5.17 -1.80
C PRO A 107 -4.59 -4.45 -2.63
N PHE A 108 -4.89 -4.16 -3.89
CA PHE A 108 -4.15 -3.12 -4.59
C PHE A 108 -4.53 -1.74 -4.05
N TRP A 109 -3.55 -0.84 -3.96
CA TRP A 109 -3.74 0.48 -3.37
C TRP A 109 -3.80 1.55 -4.45
N TRP A 110 -4.80 2.42 -4.35
CA TRP A 110 -4.88 3.70 -5.04
C TRP A 110 -4.82 4.80 -3.98
N ILE A 111 -3.74 5.57 -3.92
CA ILE A 111 -3.55 6.52 -2.81
C ILE A 111 -3.60 7.96 -3.31
N ALA A 112 -4.43 8.79 -2.67
CA ALA A 112 -4.35 10.23 -2.88
C ALA A 112 -3.12 10.81 -2.18
N ALA A 113 -2.14 11.22 -2.99
CA ALA A 113 -0.87 11.79 -2.59
C ALA A 113 -0.54 12.94 -3.56
N PRO A 114 -1.25 14.07 -3.44
CA PRO A 114 -1.11 15.19 -4.37
C PRO A 114 0.32 15.73 -4.36
N GLY A 115 0.83 16.04 -5.54
CA GLY A 115 2.21 16.47 -5.73
C GLY A 115 2.44 17.15 -7.07
N PRO A 116 3.65 17.66 -7.35
CA PRO A 116 3.93 18.44 -8.55
C PRO A 116 4.00 17.61 -9.84
N SER A 117 3.87 16.29 -9.77
CA SER A 117 4.08 15.39 -10.89
C SER A 117 3.10 14.22 -10.88
N LEU A 118 2.73 13.77 -12.08
CA LEU A 118 1.97 12.54 -12.29
C LEU A 118 2.88 11.31 -12.10
N ALA A 119 3.05 10.87 -10.84
CA ALA A 119 3.94 9.78 -10.47
C ALA A 119 3.27 8.81 -9.50
N LEU A 120 3.61 7.52 -9.61
CA LEU A 120 3.18 6.51 -8.66
C LEU A 120 3.91 6.66 -7.32
N LEU A 121 3.13 6.61 -6.24
CA LEU A 121 3.64 6.38 -4.91
C LEU A 121 4.12 4.93 -4.80
N PRO A 122 5.30 4.64 -4.21
CA PRO A 122 5.78 3.27 -4.09
C PRO A 122 4.77 2.35 -3.38
N GLY A 123 4.48 1.19 -3.98
CA GLY A 123 3.54 0.21 -3.45
C GLY A 123 2.08 0.41 -3.85
N THR A 124 1.79 1.36 -4.76
CA THR A 124 0.45 1.57 -5.31
C THR A 124 0.35 1.11 -6.76
N VAL A 125 -0.87 0.75 -7.18
CA VAL A 125 -1.20 0.59 -8.62
C VAL A 125 -1.69 1.89 -9.22
N ALA A 126 -2.17 2.81 -8.39
CA ALA A 126 -2.56 4.15 -8.78
C ALA A 126 -2.23 5.20 -7.70
N THR A 127 -2.00 6.43 -8.11
CA THR A 127 -1.80 7.56 -7.19
C THR A 127 -2.55 8.77 -7.71
N GLN A 128 -3.48 9.31 -6.94
CA GLN A 128 -4.13 10.57 -7.28
C GLN A 128 -3.15 11.71 -7.01
N CYS A 129 -2.75 12.41 -8.07
CA CYS A 129 -1.65 13.36 -8.07
C CYS A 129 -2.14 14.82 -8.14
N LEU A 130 -3.25 15.07 -8.83
CA LEU A 130 -3.75 16.42 -9.12
C LEU A 130 -5.27 16.48 -8.89
N TYR A 131 -5.72 17.60 -8.32
CA TYR A 131 -7.14 17.95 -8.21
C TYR A 131 -7.45 19.06 -9.21
N GLU A 132 -8.18 18.76 -10.29
CA GLU A 132 -8.48 19.69 -11.39
C GLU A 132 -9.87 20.32 -11.26
N GLY A 133 -10.38 20.40 -10.03
CA GLY A 133 -11.67 21.00 -9.69
C GLY A 133 -12.84 20.06 -9.96
N ASP A 134 -13.18 19.87 -11.23
CA ASP A 134 -14.36 19.08 -11.63
C ASP A 134 -14.06 17.58 -11.75
N TYR A 135 -12.78 17.21 -11.86
CA TYR A 135 -12.27 15.85 -11.89
C TYR A 135 -10.88 15.80 -11.28
N ASP A 136 -10.44 14.60 -10.91
CA ASP A 136 -9.12 14.33 -10.38
C ASP A 136 -8.28 13.52 -11.39
N VAL A 137 -6.96 13.64 -11.26
CA VAL A 137 -6.00 12.98 -12.15
C VAL A 137 -5.06 12.11 -11.36
N SER A 138 -4.99 10.85 -11.76
CA SER A 138 -4.18 9.81 -11.14
C SER A 138 -3.14 9.24 -12.10
N ALA A 139 -1.94 9.00 -11.58
CA ALA A 139 -0.96 8.14 -12.24
C ALA A 139 -1.38 6.69 -12.06
N LEU A 140 -1.51 5.93 -13.15
CA LEU A 140 -1.91 4.53 -13.15
C LEU A 140 -0.76 3.65 -13.63
N ALA A 141 -0.50 2.54 -12.96
CA ALA A 141 0.49 1.56 -13.41
C ALA A 141 0.10 1.01 -14.81
N TYR A 142 1.12 0.74 -15.63
CA TYR A 142 0.90 0.35 -17.02
C TYR A 142 0.35 -1.08 -17.18
N ASP A 143 0.73 -1.99 -16.28
CA ASP A 143 0.35 -3.40 -16.32
C ASP A 143 -0.15 -3.82 -14.93
N ILE A 144 -1.46 -3.99 -14.80
CA ILE A 144 -2.16 -4.28 -13.55
C ILE A 144 -2.95 -5.59 -13.70
N PRO A 145 -2.59 -6.64 -12.95
CA PRO A 145 -3.28 -7.92 -12.98
C PRO A 145 -4.79 -7.77 -12.76
N GLY A 146 -5.58 -8.29 -13.70
CA GLY A 146 -7.05 -8.29 -13.64
C GLY A 146 -7.71 -7.00 -14.12
N LEU A 147 -6.95 -5.94 -14.43
CA LEU A 147 -7.46 -4.79 -15.17
C LEU A 147 -7.01 -4.84 -16.63
N ASP A 148 -5.70 -5.06 -16.83
CA ASP A 148 -5.15 -5.16 -18.17
C ASP A 148 -5.32 -6.59 -18.69
N PRO A 149 -5.62 -6.77 -19.99
CA PRO A 149 -5.49 -8.08 -20.60
C PRO A 149 -4.04 -8.49 -20.34
N GLY A 150 -3.85 -9.54 -19.55
CA GLY A 150 -2.52 -10.10 -19.30
C GLY A 150 -1.81 -10.31 -20.66
N PRO A 151 -0.48 -10.37 -20.69
CA PRO A 151 0.25 -10.56 -21.95
C PRO A 151 -0.46 -11.64 -22.72
N ASP A 152 -1.00 -11.27 -23.88
CA ASP A 152 -1.84 -12.14 -24.70
C ASP A 152 -0.95 -13.33 -25.05
N THR A 153 -1.01 -14.39 -24.24
CA THR A 153 -0.07 -15.51 -24.38
C THR A 153 -0.34 -16.26 -25.67
N GLY A 154 -1.40 -15.90 -26.42
CA GLY A 154 -1.65 -16.35 -27.78
C GLY A 154 -1.83 -17.86 -27.92
N ALA A 155 -1.84 -18.57 -26.79
CA ALA A 155 -1.93 -20.00 -26.69
C ALA A 155 -3.00 -20.28 -25.65
N ASN A 156 -4.11 -20.87 -26.09
CA ASN A 156 -4.74 -21.88 -25.26
C ASN A 156 -3.63 -22.93 -25.02
N PRO A 157 -3.09 -23.08 -23.81
CA PRO A 157 -2.41 -24.32 -23.51
C PRO A 157 -3.55 -25.33 -23.49
N THR A 158 -3.61 -26.20 -24.50
CA THR A 158 -4.15 -27.52 -24.25
C THR A 158 -3.47 -28.03 -22.98
N GLU A 159 -4.28 -28.18 -21.93
CA GLU A 159 -3.87 -28.73 -20.65
C GLU A 159 -3.04 -30.00 -20.90
N GLU A 160 -1.72 -29.92 -20.69
CA GLU A 160 -0.80 -30.96 -20.19
C GLU A 160 0.66 -30.76 -20.60
N ASP A 161 0.98 -30.05 -21.69
CA ASP A 161 2.38 -29.91 -22.13
C ASP A 161 3.01 -28.60 -21.65
N GLY A 162 3.72 -28.65 -20.51
CA GLY A 162 4.77 -27.68 -20.22
C GLY A 162 4.65 -26.84 -18.95
N MET A 163 3.82 -27.23 -17.98
CA MET A 163 4.05 -26.70 -16.63
C MET A 163 5.41 -27.21 -16.13
N PRO A 164 6.37 -26.32 -15.79
CA PRO A 164 7.62 -26.75 -15.21
C PRO A 164 7.30 -27.64 -14.01
N THR A 165 7.94 -28.81 -13.93
CA THR A 165 7.75 -29.67 -12.75
C THR A 165 8.10 -28.86 -11.51
N THR A 166 7.58 -29.25 -10.35
CA THR A 166 7.94 -28.59 -9.07
C THR A 166 9.46 -28.49 -8.91
N GLU A 167 10.21 -29.47 -9.40
CA GLU A 167 11.68 -29.48 -9.39
C GLU A 167 12.29 -28.43 -10.34
N GLN A 168 11.69 -28.20 -11.50
CA GLN A 168 12.10 -27.18 -12.45
C GLN A 168 11.81 -25.77 -11.92
N MET A 169 10.65 -25.57 -11.29
CA MET A 169 10.30 -24.32 -10.61
C MET A 169 11.26 -24.01 -9.46
N ILE A 170 11.64 -25.02 -8.66
CA ILE A 170 12.62 -24.88 -7.58
C ILE A 170 13.99 -24.50 -8.15
N ALA A 171 14.43 -25.13 -9.25
CA ALA A 171 15.69 -24.82 -9.89
C ALA A 171 15.74 -23.39 -10.47
N ASP A 172 14.64 -22.93 -11.08
CA ASP A 172 14.55 -21.59 -11.66
C ASP A 172 14.54 -20.50 -10.57
N ILE A 173 13.83 -20.74 -9.46
CA ILE A 173 13.89 -19.87 -8.28
C ILE A 173 15.31 -19.82 -7.71
N TRP A 174 15.99 -20.97 -7.65
CA TRP A 174 17.36 -21.06 -7.15
C TRP A 174 18.37 -20.31 -8.04
N ALA A 175 18.18 -20.37 -9.36
CA ALA A 175 18.98 -19.63 -10.33
C ALA A 175 18.71 -18.12 -10.27
N ALA A 176 17.44 -17.71 -10.15
CA ALA A 176 17.02 -16.32 -10.05
C ALA A 176 17.53 -15.63 -8.77
N LEU A 177 17.67 -16.38 -7.68
CA LEU A 177 18.24 -15.91 -6.42
C LEU A 177 19.78 -15.88 -6.42
N GLY A 178 20.41 -16.07 -7.58
CA GLY A 178 21.86 -15.88 -7.76
C GLY A 178 22.71 -17.06 -7.29
N GLY A 179 22.14 -18.26 -7.10
CA GLY A 179 22.90 -19.48 -6.87
C GLY A 179 23.83 -19.45 -5.64
N ALA A 180 23.55 -18.58 -4.66
CA ALA A 180 24.28 -18.61 -3.40
C ALA A 180 23.89 -19.91 -2.67
N ALA A 181 24.74 -20.92 -2.83
CA ALA A 181 24.64 -22.16 -2.10
C ALA A 181 24.44 -21.83 -0.62
N ILE A 182 23.27 -22.23 -0.08
CA ILE A 182 23.16 -22.45 1.34
C ILE A 182 24.23 -23.49 1.65
N ASP A 183 25.30 -23.08 2.32
CA ASP A 183 26.20 -24.03 2.96
C ASP A 183 25.33 -24.82 3.94
N PRO A 184 25.10 -26.12 3.73
CA PRO A 184 24.32 -26.93 4.67
C PRO A 184 24.98 -27.00 6.06
N ASN A 185 26.20 -26.46 6.23
CA ASN A 185 26.94 -26.41 7.49
C ASN A 185 26.95 -25.03 8.19
N GLY A 186 26.10 -24.08 7.79
CA GLY A 186 25.70 -22.99 8.69
C GLY A 186 26.51 -21.69 8.64
N ALA A 187 27.15 -21.34 7.51
CA ALA A 187 27.60 -19.96 7.29
C ALA A 187 26.55 -19.18 6.47
N GLY A 188 25.84 -18.27 7.14
CA GLY A 188 24.66 -17.57 6.64
C GLY A 188 24.87 -16.82 5.31
N VAL A 189 23.99 -17.11 4.35
CA VAL A 189 23.83 -16.30 3.15
C VAL A 189 23.22 -14.96 3.52
N GLN A 190 23.87 -13.93 3.02
CA GLN A 190 23.78 -12.55 3.40
C GLN A 190 22.67 -11.83 2.60
N TYR A 191 21.48 -11.71 3.17
CA TYR A 191 20.43 -10.78 2.72
C TYR A 191 20.79 -9.31 3.10
N LEU A 192 21.98 -8.86 2.68
CA LEU A 192 22.77 -7.79 3.31
C LEU A 192 22.14 -6.39 3.45
N GLY A 193 21.10 -6.05 2.68
CA GLY A 193 20.46 -4.75 2.81
C GLY A 193 19.40 -4.75 3.90
N TRP A 194 18.39 -5.60 3.71
CA TRP A 194 17.20 -5.60 4.55
C TRP A 194 17.45 -6.20 5.94
N THR A 195 18.28 -7.25 6.04
CA THR A 195 18.61 -7.81 7.37
C THR A 195 19.56 -6.91 8.14
N ARG A 196 20.41 -6.12 7.49
CA ARG A 196 21.27 -5.15 8.19
C ARG A 196 20.44 -4.05 8.85
N ASP A 197 19.46 -3.51 8.13
CA ASP A 197 18.63 -2.43 8.65
C ASP A 197 17.68 -2.93 9.74
N VAL A 198 17.13 -4.14 9.60
CA VAL A 198 16.32 -4.78 10.66
C VAL A 198 17.16 -5.15 11.88
N THR A 199 18.38 -5.67 11.70
CA THR A 199 19.29 -6.01 12.80
C THR A 199 19.72 -4.75 13.56
N ALA A 200 20.08 -3.68 12.85
CA ALA A 200 20.44 -2.41 13.47
C ALA A 200 19.26 -1.80 14.25
N ALA A 201 18.04 -1.88 13.71
CA ALA A 201 16.84 -1.44 14.42
C ALA A 201 16.57 -2.27 15.68
N LEU A 202 16.78 -3.59 15.61
CA LEU A 202 16.60 -4.49 16.76
C LEU A 202 17.65 -4.25 17.85
N GLU A 203 18.91 -4.02 17.46
CA GLU A 203 20.00 -3.67 18.38
C GLU A 203 19.74 -2.32 19.07
N ALA A 204 19.27 -1.32 18.32
CA ALA A 204 18.89 -0.03 18.88
C ALA A 204 17.74 -0.15 19.90
N LEU A 205 16.73 -0.96 19.59
CA LEU A 205 15.62 -1.22 20.51
C LEU A 205 16.10 -1.94 21.79
N GLN A 206 16.97 -2.93 21.66
CA GLN A 206 17.55 -3.66 22.79
C GLN A 206 18.37 -2.73 23.70
N ALA A 207 19.10 -1.79 23.12
CA ALA A 207 19.85 -0.77 23.88
C ALA A 207 18.89 0.13 24.69
N SER A 208 17.83 0.65 24.07
CA SER A 208 16.83 1.47 24.77
C SER A 208 16.13 0.72 25.90
N VAL A 209 15.81 -0.57 25.71
CA VAL A 209 15.23 -1.41 26.77
C VAL A 209 16.20 -1.57 27.94
N THR A 210 17.50 -1.73 27.67
CA THR A 210 18.53 -1.88 28.70
C THR A 210 18.73 -0.59 29.50
N GLU A 211 18.71 0.56 28.83
CA GLU A 211 18.75 1.88 29.48
C GLU A 211 17.55 2.08 30.40
N LEU A 212 16.34 1.75 29.93
CA LEU A 212 15.13 1.82 30.75
C LEU A 212 15.17 0.88 31.95
N GLN A 213 15.64 -0.36 31.77
CA GLN A 213 15.80 -1.32 32.87
C GLN A 213 16.83 -0.83 33.90
N THR A 214 17.89 -0.18 33.45
CA THR A 214 18.89 0.42 34.34
C THR A 214 18.30 1.61 35.09
N ALA A 215 17.59 2.50 34.40
CA ALA A 215 16.90 3.62 35.03
C ALA A 215 15.86 3.17 36.08
N VAL A 216 15.13 2.10 35.78
CA VAL A 216 14.17 1.48 36.71
C VAL A 216 14.88 0.72 37.85
N GLY A 217 15.98 0.02 37.56
CA GLY A 217 16.75 -0.72 38.56
C GLY A 217 17.52 0.18 39.54
N VAL A 218 17.82 1.41 39.16
CA VAL A 218 18.36 2.46 40.06
C VAL A 218 17.28 2.95 41.05
N LEU A 219 16.00 2.72 40.77
CA LEU A 219 14.90 2.92 41.73
C LEU A 219 14.81 1.74 42.71
N THR A 220 15.92 1.36 43.36
CA THR A 220 15.83 0.49 44.53
C THR A 220 15.12 1.22 45.67
N PRO A 221 14.22 0.55 46.42
CA PRO A 221 13.55 1.16 47.56
C PRO A 221 14.59 1.44 48.65
N GLY A 222 15.01 2.69 48.74
CA GLY A 222 15.64 3.19 49.96
C GLY A 222 14.64 2.97 51.10
N GLY A 223 14.98 2.09 52.04
CA GLY A 223 14.11 1.68 53.13
C GLY A 223 13.58 2.88 53.92
N GLY A 224 12.33 3.26 53.63
CA GLY A 224 11.61 4.32 54.31
C GLY A 224 10.27 4.52 53.63
N ALA A 225 9.18 4.35 54.36
CA ALA A 225 7.80 4.49 53.88
C ALA A 225 7.42 5.95 53.57
N GLY A 226 8.16 6.60 52.69
CA GLY A 226 7.85 7.91 52.12
C GLY A 226 7.36 7.76 50.66
N PRO A 227 6.55 8.71 50.16
CA PRO A 227 6.15 8.72 48.76
C PRO A 227 7.38 8.77 47.84
N LEU A 228 7.39 7.94 46.80
CA LEU A 228 8.41 7.94 45.76
C LEU A 228 8.38 9.30 45.03
N GLU A 229 9.36 10.17 45.30
CA GLU A 229 9.63 11.32 44.43
C GLU A 229 10.48 10.86 43.25
N ILE A 230 9.87 10.83 42.06
CA ILE A 230 10.57 10.60 40.80
C ILE A 230 11.11 11.95 40.32
N THR A 231 12.38 12.23 40.61
CA THR A 231 13.07 13.40 40.02
C THR A 231 13.60 13.02 38.64
N LEU A 232 12.85 13.36 37.60
CA LEU A 232 13.34 13.27 36.22
C LEU A 232 14.41 14.35 36.01
N THR A 233 15.69 13.98 36.02
CA THR A 233 16.76 14.86 35.53
C THR A 233 16.62 14.94 34.01
N GLY A 234 15.83 15.88 33.53
CA GLY A 234 15.72 16.17 32.11
C GLY A 234 17.10 16.49 31.54
N THR A 235 17.56 15.68 30.59
CA THR A 235 18.62 16.10 29.67
C THR A 235 18.19 17.41 29.03
N ALA A 236 19.07 18.42 29.11
CA ALA A 236 18.83 19.75 28.58
C ALA A 236 18.25 19.68 27.16
N ALA A 237 17.24 20.51 26.91
CA ALA A 237 16.68 20.67 25.58
C ALA A 237 17.81 20.91 24.57
N PRO A 238 17.79 20.28 23.39
CA PRO A 238 18.75 20.60 22.35
C PRO A 238 18.73 22.11 22.08
N PRO A 239 19.90 22.75 21.87
CA PRO A 239 19.95 24.18 21.65
C PRO A 239 19.04 24.55 20.47
N SER A 240 18.23 25.59 20.68
CA SER A 240 17.38 26.15 19.65
C SER A 240 18.22 26.46 18.41
N PRO A 241 17.80 26.08 17.19
CA PRO A 241 18.54 26.41 15.98
C PRO A 241 18.72 27.92 15.90
N ALA A 242 19.96 28.36 15.65
CA ALA A 242 20.28 29.77 15.51
C ALA A 242 19.41 30.39 14.41
N ALA A 243 18.83 31.56 14.68
CA ALA A 243 18.04 32.29 13.71
C ALA A 243 18.88 32.58 12.46
N GLU A 244 18.33 32.21 11.29
CA GLU A 244 18.91 32.57 10.00
C GLU A 244 19.01 34.10 9.87
N PRO A 245 20.17 34.63 9.44
CA PRO A 245 20.27 36.05 9.15
C PRO A 245 19.36 36.42 7.97
N PRO A 246 18.77 37.64 7.97
CA PRO A 246 17.90 38.08 6.89
C PRO A 246 18.67 38.10 5.57
N ALA A 247 18.04 37.56 4.52
CA ALA A 247 18.56 37.60 3.16
C ALA A 247 18.74 39.05 2.70
N ALA A 248 19.90 39.34 2.11
CA ALA A 248 20.26 40.64 1.53
C ALA A 248 19.68 40.82 0.13
#